data_AF-A0A2E0PHP9-F1
#
_entry.id   AF-A0A2E0PHP9-F1
#
_cell.length_a   1.000
_cell.length_b   1.000
_cell.length_c   1.000
_cell.angle_alpha   90.00
_cell.angle_beta   90.00
_cell.angle_gamma   90.00
#
_symmetry.space_group_name_H-M   'P 1'
#
loop_
_entity.id
_entity.type
_entity.pdbx_description
1 polymer ?
#
loop_
_entity_poly.entity_id
_entity_poly.type
_entity_poly.pdbx_seq_one_letter_code
_entity_poly.pdbx_strand_id
1 'polypeptide(L)'
;MIKKLYYQFKSYNIKIAREKAERKGVPFDEKKYTKKQDATLPILLYYGFFILLTGIFPNLVQHIPFWAFFIILIILIIRGLNHYFGWIRVEDG
;
A
#
# COMPACT_ATOMS: atom_id res chain seq x y z
N MET A 1 -1.40 4.76 17.87
CA MET A 1 -0.08 4.10 17.69
C MET A 1 0.18 3.68 16.24
N ILE A 2 -0.69 2.87 15.63
CA ILE A 2 -0.54 2.38 14.23
C ILE A 2 -0.52 3.52 13.20
N LYS A 3 -1.40 4.52 13.30
CA LYS A 3 -1.38 5.71 12.42
C LYS A 3 -0.02 6.44 12.47
N LYS A 4 0.58 6.59 13.66
CA LYS A 4 1.88 7.24 13.83
C LYS A 4 3.00 6.46 13.13
N LEU A 5 2.99 5.13 13.30
CA LEU A 5 3.93 4.24 12.64
C LEU A 5 3.78 4.30 11.11
N TYR A 6 2.55 4.30 10.60
CA TYR A 6 2.25 4.48 9.18
C TYR A 6 2.85 5.78 8.62
N TYR A 7 2.63 6.91 9.31
CA TYR A 7 3.20 8.20 8.89
C TYR A 7 4.73 8.22 8.94
N GLN A 8 5.34 7.56 9.93
CA GLN A 8 6.80 7.43 10.01
C GLN A 8 7.37 6.58 8.86
N PHE A 9 6.74 5.45 8.53
CA PHE A 9 7.14 4.64 7.37
C PHE A 9 6.98 5.41 6.06
N LYS A 10 5.91 6.20 5.94
CA LYS A 10 5.66 7.03 4.77
C LYS A 10 6.75 8.09 4.61
N SER A 11 7.04 8.86 5.65
CA SER A 11 8.06 9.92 5.61
C SER A 11 9.45 9.37 5.34
N TYR A 12 9.79 8.22 5.92
CA TYR A 12 11.07 7.56 5.67
C TYR A 12 11.22 7.11 4.21
N ASN A 13 10.18 6.50 3.63
CA ASN A 13 10.17 6.12 2.22
C ASN A 13 10.30 7.32 1.26
N ILE A 14 9.65 8.44 1.58
CA ILE A 14 9.78 9.68 0.80
C ILE A 14 11.23 10.18 0.85
N LYS A 15 11.86 10.18 2.04
CA LYS A 15 13.25 10.58 2.22
C LYS A 15 14.20 9.75 1.35
N ILE A 16 14.08 8.42 1.42
CA ILE A 16 14.89 7.50 0.60
C ILE A 16 14.68 7.73 -0.90
N ALA A 17 13.42 7.91 -1.32
CA ALA A 17 13.09 8.13 -2.73
C ALA A 17 13.68 9.44 -3.25
N ARG A 18 13.65 10.50 -2.43
CA ARG A 18 14.29 11.79 -2.73
C ARG A 18 15.81 11.64 -2.86
N GLU A 19 16.48 11.04 -1.88
CA GLU A 19 17.94 10.78 -1.93
C GLU A 19 18.34 9.91 -3.13
N LYS A 20 17.48 8.97 -3.54
CA LYS A 20 17.71 8.14 -4.74
C LYS A 20 17.54 8.95 -6.03
N ALA A 21 16.61 9.89 -6.07
CA ALA A 21 16.40 10.77 -7.22
C ALA A 21 17.53 11.79 -7.36
N GLU A 22 17.98 12.39 -6.25
CA GLU A 22 19.13 13.30 -6.19
C GLU A 22 20.41 12.62 -6.69
N ARG A 23 20.70 11.40 -6.21
CA ARG A 23 21.84 10.60 -6.70
C ARG A 23 21.79 10.29 -8.20
N LYS A 24 20.60 10.29 -8.80
CA LYS A 24 20.38 10.04 -10.23
C LYS A 24 20.26 11.32 -11.05
N GLY A 25 20.31 12.50 -10.43
CA GLY A 25 20.11 13.78 -11.08
C GLY A 25 18.71 13.95 -11.71
N VAL A 26 17.69 13.22 -11.22
CA VAL A 26 16.33 13.30 -11.77
C VAL A 26 15.41 14.14 -10.89
N PRO A 27 14.50 14.93 -11.46
CA PRO A 27 13.56 15.71 -10.68
C PRO A 27 12.62 14.80 -9.87
N PHE A 28 12.46 15.11 -8.58
CA PHE A 28 11.58 14.37 -7.67
C PHE A 28 10.30 15.15 -7.39
N ASP A 29 9.16 14.64 -7.86
CA ASP A 29 7.84 15.14 -7.50
C ASP A 29 7.30 14.36 -6.29
N GLU A 30 7.47 14.94 -5.11
CA GLU A 30 7.02 14.36 -3.85
C GLU A 30 5.50 14.18 -3.78
N LYS A 31 4.71 15.09 -4.36
CA LYS A 31 3.24 14.99 -4.32
C LYS A 31 2.77 13.80 -5.15
N LYS A 32 3.33 13.65 -6.35
CA LYS A 32 3.03 12.50 -7.22
C LYS A 32 3.51 11.19 -6.61
N TYR A 33 4.70 11.19 -6.01
CA TYR A 33 5.23 10.01 -5.31
C TYR A 33 4.33 9.61 -4.14
N THR A 34 3.94 10.58 -3.31
CA THR A 34 3.05 10.38 -2.15
C THR A 34 1.70 9.81 -2.58
N LYS A 35 1.09 10.37 -3.63
CA LYS A 35 -0.20 9.89 -4.15
C LYS A 35 -0.12 8.45 -4.64
N LYS A 36 0.97 8.10 -5.35
CA LYS A 36 1.22 6.73 -5.80
C LYS A 36 1.45 5.80 -4.62
N GLN A 37 2.27 6.22 -3.66
CA GLN A 37 2.58 5.44 -2.47
C GLN A 37 1.30 5.13 -1.68
N ASP A 38 0.45 6.12 -1.40
CA ASP A 38 -0.81 5.92 -0.68
C ASP A 38 -1.77 4.95 -1.40
N ALA A 39 -1.76 4.94 -2.74
CA ALA A 39 -2.53 3.99 -3.52
C ALA A 39 -1.97 2.55 -3.47
N THR A 40 -0.64 2.40 -3.48
CA THR A 40 0.02 1.09 -3.55
C THR A 40 0.29 0.45 -2.18
N LEU A 41 0.46 1.25 -1.13
CA LEU A 41 0.88 0.78 0.19
C LEU A 41 -0.12 -0.21 0.82
N PRO A 42 -1.45 -0.01 0.74
CA PRO A 42 -2.41 -1.00 1.24
C PRO A 42 -2.29 -2.35 0.53
N ILE A 43 -2.03 -2.35 -0.78
CA ILE A 43 -1.85 -3.58 -1.58
C ILE A 43 -0.56 -4.29 -1.13
N LEU A 44 0.52 -3.54 -0.93
CA LEU A 44 1.80 -4.10 -0.48
C LEU A 44 1.68 -4.71 0.92
N LEU A 45 1.02 -4.01 1.86
CA LEU A 45 0.77 -4.51 3.21
C LEU A 45 -0.09 -5.77 3.19
N TYR A 46 -1.09 -5.82 2.31
CA TYR A 46 -1.92 -7.00 2.11
C TYR A 46 -1.10 -8.21 1.65
N TYR A 47 -0.22 -8.04 0.65
CA TYR A 47 0.69 -9.11 0.23
C TYR A 47 1.64 -9.55 1.34
N GLY A 48 2.24 -8.60 2.06
CA GLY A 48 3.12 -8.91 3.19
C GLY A 48 2.40 -9.71 4.28
N PHE A 49 1.18 -9.31 4.63
CA PHE A 49 0.33 -10.04 5.56
C PHE A 49 -0.01 -11.44 5.05
N PHE A 50 -0.38 -11.57 3.78
CA PHE A 50 -0.70 -12.86 3.17
C PHE A 50 0.49 -13.83 3.23
N ILE A 51 1.69 -13.37 2.86
CA ILE A 51 2.92 -14.16 2.93
C ILE A 51 3.21 -14.60 4.37
N LEU A 52 3.13 -13.68 5.34
CA LEU A 52 3.33 -14.00 6.75
C LEU A 52 2.30 -15.02 7.26
N LEU A 53 1.03 -14.84 6.89
CA LEU A 53 -0.04 -15.76 7.27
C LEU A 53 0.20 -17.16 6.70
N THR A 54 0.59 -17.26 5.43
CA THR A 54 0.90 -18.54 4.77
C THR A 54 2.12 -19.23 5.37
N GLY A 55 3.13 -18.46 5.78
CA GLY A 55 4.36 -19.00 6.35
C GLY A 55 4.20 -19.45 7.80
N ILE A 56 3.46 -18.70 8.61
CA ILE A 56 3.29 -18.99 10.05
C ILE A 56 2.14 -19.98 10.30
N PHE A 57 1.06 -19.90 9.51
CA PHE A 57 -0.15 -20.71 9.71
C PHE A 57 -0.60 -21.43 8.43
N PRO A 58 0.23 -22.30 7.83
CA PRO A 58 -0.09 -22.96 6.56
C PRO A 58 -1.39 -23.77 6.62
N ASN A 59 -1.65 -24.47 7.73
CA ASN A 59 -2.87 -25.26 7.92
C ASN A 59 -4.14 -24.40 7.98
N LEU A 60 -4.05 -23.20 8.56
CA LEU A 60 -5.18 -22.28 8.61
C LEU A 60 -5.53 -21.75 7.21
N VAL A 61 -4.51 -21.44 6.42
CA VAL A 61 -4.70 -20.90 5.06
C VAL A 61 -5.36 -21.93 4.13
N GLN A 62 -5.12 -23.23 4.33
CA GLN A 62 -5.78 -24.29 3.56
C GLN A 62 -7.30 -24.31 3.74
N HIS A 63 -7.81 -23.82 4.86
CA HIS A 63 -9.25 -23.72 5.12
C HIS A 63 -9.87 -22.45 4.53
N ILE A 64 -9.06 -21.49 4.07
CA ILE A 64 -9.54 -20.25 3.48
C ILE A 64 -9.64 -20.44 1.96
N PRO A 65 -10.83 -20.25 1.36
CA PRO A 65 -10.97 -20.38 -0.08
C PRO A 65 -10.13 -19.32 -0.80
N PHE A 66 -9.38 -19.74 -1.81
CA PHE A 66 -8.43 -18.88 -2.51
C PHE A 66 -9.06 -17.62 -3.11
N TRP A 67 -10.32 -17.70 -3.54
CA TRP A 67 -11.07 -16.55 -4.08
C TRP A 67 -11.24 -15.43 -3.05
N ALA A 68 -11.27 -15.73 -1.75
CA ALA A 68 -11.44 -14.72 -0.71
C ALA A 68 -10.26 -13.74 -0.72
N PHE A 69 -9.06 -14.24 -1.01
CA PHE A 69 -7.88 -13.39 -1.18
C PHE A 69 -8.01 -12.48 -2.41
N PHE A 70 -8.50 -13.01 -3.53
CA PHE A 70 -8.73 -12.22 -4.75
C PHE A 70 -9.75 -11.11 -4.54
N ILE A 71 -10.84 -11.37 -3.82
CA ILE A 71 -11.86 -10.36 -3.55
C ILE A 71 -11.25 -9.18 -2.76
N ILE A 72 -10.48 -9.48 -1.71
CA ILE A 72 -9.81 -8.44 -0.91
C ILE A 72 -8.82 -7.64 -1.78
N LEU A 73 -8.04 -8.33 -2.61
CA LEU A 73 -7.10 -7.69 -3.52
C LEU A 73 -7.81 -6.75 -4.51
N ILE A 74 -8.93 -7.18 -5.10
CA ILE A 74 -9.73 -6.36 -6.02
C ILE A 74 -10.26 -5.12 -5.32
N ILE A 75 -10.79 -5.26 -4.10
CA ILE A 75 -11.28 -4.12 -3.30
C ILE A 75 -10.15 -3.12 -3.05
N LEU A 76 -8.95 -3.59 -2.69
CA LEU A 76 -7.79 -2.73 -2.47
C LEU A 76 -7.31 -2.03 -3.74
N ILE A 77 -7.33 -2.73 -4.89
CA ILE A 77 -7.00 -2.14 -6.19
C ILE A 77 -8.00 -1.05 -6.54
N ILE A 78 -9.29 -1.31 -6.43
CA ILE A 78 -10.35 -0.31 -6.70
C ILE A 78 -10.17 0.89 -5.79
N ARG A 79 -9.92 0.69 -4.49
CA ARG A 79 -9.65 1.77 -3.53
C ARG A 79 -8.39 2.57 -3.90
N GLY A 80 -7.32 1.89 -4.29
CA GLY A 80 -6.07 2.53 -4.70
C GLY A 80 -6.22 3.34 -5.98
N LEU A 81 -6.90 2.79 -7.00
CA LEU A 81 -7.26 3.50 -8.23
C LEU A 81 -8.13 4.71 -7.93
N ASN A 82 -9.14 4.54 -7.07
CA ASN A 82 -10.01 5.62 -6.67
C ASN A 82 -9.25 6.75 -5.96
N HIS A 83 -8.32 6.43 -5.06
CA HIS A 83 -7.46 7.43 -4.42
C HIS A 83 -6.51 8.12 -5.42
N TYR A 84 -6.00 7.38 -6.40
CA TYR A 84 -5.07 7.91 -7.40
C TYR A 84 -5.74 8.79 -8.45
N PHE A 85 -6.95 8.45 -8.91
CA PHE A 85 -7.68 9.22 -9.92
C PHE A 85 -8.70 10.19 -9.32
N GLY A 86 -9.16 9.96 -8.09
CA GLY A 86 -10.13 10.81 -7.39
C GLY A 86 -11.56 10.68 -7.92
N TRP A 87 -11.96 9.52 -8.46
CA TRP A 87 -13.27 9.31 -9.08
C TRP A 87 -14.45 9.42 -8.11
N ILE A 88 -14.29 8.91 -6.89
CA ILE A 88 -15.29 8.90 -5.82
C ILE A 88 -14.65 9.53 -4.59
N ARG A 89 -15.19 10.67 -4.15
CA ARG A 89 -14.85 11.26 -2.84
C ARG A 89 -15.64 10.50 -1.80
N VAL A 90 -14.94 9.70 -0.99
CA VAL A 90 -15.53 9.18 0.25
C VAL A 90 -15.45 10.32 1.24
N GLU A 91 -16.58 10.96 1.55
CA GLU A 91 -16.66 11.88 2.68
C GLU A 91 -16.57 11.01 3.94
N ASP A 92 -15.44 11.13 4.64
CA ASP A 92 -15.30 10.59 5.99
C ASP A 92 -16.21 11.45 6.89
N GLY A 93 -17.42 10.96 7.14
CA GLY A 93 -18.37 11.56 8.10
C GLY A 93 -17.88 11.49 9.54
#